data_AF-A0A4U0UWU9-F1
#
_entry.id   AF-A0A4U0UWU9-F1
#
_cell.length_a   1.000
_cell.length_b   1.000
_cell.length_c   1.000
_cell.angle_alpha   90.00
_cell.angle_beta   90.00
_cell.angle_gamma   90.00
#
_symmetry.space_group_name_H-M   'P 1'
#
loop_
_entity.id
_entity.type
_entity.pdbx_description
1 polymer ?
#
loop_
_entity_poly.entity_id
_entity_poly.type
_entity_poly.pdbx_seq_one_letter_code
_entity_poly.pdbx_strand_id
1 'polypeptide(L)'
;MPPSLASTEHEPPTYEDSELEARFSKLGLDLPSTPTAPPSAKPKANSSTRGGKATSKLPTYTDDDIESWCCICNEDGEVRCLGCEGDIYCQQCWREGHGNRPGQEKGHRAVQFVRKGGGGMAAA
;
A
#
# COMPACT_ATOMS: atom_id res chain seq x y z
N MET A 1 29.38 32.19 -17.31
CA MET A 1 28.63 32.26 -16.05
C MET A 1 27.16 32.07 -16.39
N PRO A 2 26.53 30.93 -16.06
CA PRO A 2 25.10 30.78 -16.30
C PRO A 2 24.32 31.63 -15.28
N PRO A 3 23.22 32.30 -15.67
CA PRO A 3 22.41 33.05 -14.73
C PRO A 3 21.70 32.10 -13.76
N SER A 4 21.73 32.47 -12.47
CA SER A 4 21.03 31.79 -11.38
C SER A 4 19.57 31.53 -11.72
N LEU A 5 19.18 30.26 -11.69
CA LEU A 5 17.79 29.85 -11.54
C LEU A 5 17.33 30.32 -10.16
N ALA A 6 16.60 31.44 -10.13
CA ALA A 6 15.80 31.81 -8.99
C ALA A 6 14.77 30.69 -8.77
N SER A 7 14.87 30.03 -7.63
CA SER A 7 13.83 29.15 -7.11
C SER A 7 12.53 29.93 -7.09
N THR A 8 11.64 29.67 -8.06
CA THR A 8 10.26 30.13 -7.94
C THR A 8 9.65 29.28 -6.82
N GLU A 9 9.57 29.89 -5.65
CA GLU A 9 8.61 29.53 -4.62
C GLU A 9 7.24 29.22 -5.26
N HIS A 10 6.93 27.94 -5.36
CA HIS A 10 5.64 27.45 -5.88
C HIS A 10 4.62 27.57 -4.75
N GLU A 11 4.13 28.78 -4.49
CA GLU A 11 2.84 28.97 -3.84
C GLU A 11 1.78 28.37 -4.77
N PRO A 12 1.00 27.37 -4.35
CA PRO A 12 0.09 26.69 -5.25
C PRO A 12 -0.96 27.69 -5.74
N PRO A 13 -1.15 27.86 -7.07
CA PRO A 13 -2.20 28.72 -7.59
C PRO A 13 -3.56 28.16 -7.13
N THR A 14 -4.31 28.96 -6.37
CA THR A 14 -5.64 28.64 -5.83
C THR A 14 -6.71 28.34 -6.91
N TYR A 15 -6.37 28.58 -8.17
CA TYR A 15 -7.23 28.36 -9.33
C TYR A 15 -7.55 26.87 -9.59
N GLU A 16 -6.57 25.98 -9.42
CA GLU A 16 -6.74 24.53 -9.67
C GLU A 16 -7.76 23.90 -8.71
N ASP A 17 -7.83 24.40 -7.47
CA ASP A 17 -8.74 23.89 -6.45
C ASP A 17 -10.21 24.15 -6.79
N SER A 18 -10.49 25.29 -7.44
CA SER A 18 -11.85 25.69 -7.82
C SER A 18 -12.39 24.88 -9.00
N GLU A 19 -11.54 24.50 -9.97
CA GLU A 19 -11.94 23.57 -11.03
C GLU A 19 -12.17 22.15 -10.47
N LEU A 20 -11.30 21.68 -9.57
CA LEU A 20 -11.49 20.41 -8.87
C LEU A 20 -12.81 20.40 -8.08
N GLU A 21 -13.11 21.48 -7.35
CA GLU A 21 -14.33 21.62 -6.54
C GLU A 21 -15.60 21.60 -7.41
N ALA A 22 -15.57 22.28 -8.56
CA ALA A 22 -16.68 22.26 -9.52
C ALA A 22 -16.91 20.85 -10.09
N ARG A 23 -15.82 20.12 -10.39
CA ARG A 23 -15.91 18.73 -10.83
C ARG A 23 -16.45 17.85 -9.71
N PHE A 24 -15.96 17.98 -8.48
CA PHE A 24 -16.39 17.17 -7.34
C PHE A 24 -17.87 17.39 -6.99
N SER A 25 -18.34 18.63 -7.07
CA SER A 25 -19.74 19.00 -6.88
C SER A 25 -20.65 18.40 -7.96
N LYS A 26 -20.15 18.20 -9.18
CA LYS A 26 -20.89 17.57 -10.29
C LYS A 26 -21.11 16.08 -10.08
N LEU A 27 -20.26 15.40 -9.29
CA LEU A 27 -20.39 13.96 -9.01
C LEU A 27 -21.52 13.66 -8.00
N GLY A 28 -22.05 14.65 -7.27
CA GLY A 28 -23.19 14.47 -6.36
C GLY A 28 -22.92 13.49 -5.21
N LEU A 29 -21.65 13.32 -4.82
CA LEU A 29 -21.21 12.49 -3.70
C LEU A 29 -21.44 13.29 -2.40
N ASP A 30 -22.49 12.96 -1.66
CA ASP A 30 -22.76 13.50 -0.32
C ASP A 30 -21.76 12.89 0.68
N LEU A 31 -20.50 13.30 0.58
CA LEU A 31 -19.43 12.88 1.47
C LEU A 31 -19.41 13.82 2.68
N PRO A 32 -19.27 13.28 3.91
CA PRO A 32 -19.12 14.13 5.09
C PRO A 32 -17.87 15.00 4.90
N SER A 33 -18.02 16.31 5.08
CA SER A 33 -16.87 17.23 5.03
C SER A 33 -15.78 16.77 5.98
N THR A 34 -14.56 16.67 5.48
CA THR A 34 -13.38 16.51 6.34
C THR A 34 -13.39 17.62 7.39
N PRO A 35 -13.23 17.31 8.68
CA PRO A 35 -13.22 18.33 9.72
C PRO A 35 -12.09 19.33 9.45
N THR A 36 -12.45 20.61 9.25
CA THR A 36 -11.53 21.74 8.98
C THR A 36 -10.70 22.13 10.21
N ALA A 37 -10.56 21.24 11.19
CA ALA A 37 -9.76 21.52 12.37
C ALA A 37 -8.27 21.58 11.98
N PRO A 38 -7.57 22.69 12.23
CA PRO A 38 -6.12 22.72 12.01
C PRO A 38 -5.46 21.70 12.96
N PRO A 39 -4.51 20.86 12.51
CA PRO A 39 -3.78 19.93 13.38
C PRO A 39 -2.90 20.65 14.43
N SER A 40 -2.90 22.00 14.43
CA SER A 40 -2.02 22.83 15.25
C SER A 40 -2.61 23.26 16.60
N ALA A 41 -3.88 22.98 16.89
CA ALA A 41 -4.31 22.97 18.28
C ALA A 41 -3.84 21.64 18.87
N LYS A 42 -2.62 21.61 19.42
CA LYS A 42 -2.15 20.51 20.28
C LYS A 42 -3.33 20.15 21.18
N PRO A 43 -4.00 19.00 21.01
CA PRO A 43 -4.87 18.57 22.08
C PRO A 43 -3.93 18.50 23.28
N LYS A 44 -4.33 19.12 24.40
CA LYS A 44 -3.87 18.62 25.70
C LYS A 44 -4.49 17.23 25.89
N ALA A 45 -4.25 16.31 24.94
CA ALA A 45 -3.94 14.97 25.31
C ALA A 45 -2.76 15.15 26.25
N ASN A 46 -3.06 14.93 27.51
CA ASN A 46 -2.18 14.22 28.40
C ASN A 46 -1.66 12.92 27.75
N SER A 47 -1.02 13.02 26.59
CA SER A 47 0.03 12.14 26.13
C SER A 47 1.24 12.44 27.00
N SER A 48 1.08 12.23 28.31
CA SER A 48 2.10 11.53 29.04
C SER A 48 2.31 10.24 28.23
N THR A 49 3.31 10.26 27.37
CA THR A 49 4.24 9.15 27.21
C THR A 49 4.78 8.79 28.59
N ARG A 50 3.92 8.29 29.48
CA ARG A 50 4.31 7.20 30.35
C ARG A 50 4.32 6.01 29.41
N GLY A 51 5.41 5.25 29.42
CA GLY A 51 5.49 3.93 28.83
C GLY A 51 4.46 2.99 29.46
N GLY A 52 3.18 3.26 29.21
CA GLY A 52 2.10 2.32 29.36
C GLY A 52 2.26 1.36 28.20
N LYS A 53 2.76 0.16 28.51
CA LYS A 53 2.66 -0.98 27.62
C LYS A 53 1.18 -1.28 27.42
N ALA A 54 0.50 -0.52 26.57
CA ALA A 54 -0.75 -0.93 25.99
C ALA A 54 -0.37 -2.10 25.06
N THR A 55 -0.54 -3.32 25.58
CA THR A 55 -0.35 -4.53 24.79
C THR A 55 -1.51 -4.58 23.80
N SER A 56 -1.40 -3.87 22.68
CA SER A 56 -2.33 -4.05 21.58
C SER A 56 -2.26 -5.52 21.20
N LYS A 57 -3.37 -6.26 21.39
CA LYS A 57 -3.48 -7.68 20.98
C LYS A 57 -3.52 -7.85 19.46
N LEU A 58 -3.08 -6.84 18.70
CA LEU A 58 -3.07 -6.90 17.26
C LEU A 58 -1.83 -7.68 16.83
N PRO A 59 -1.97 -8.66 15.90
CA PRO A 59 -0.82 -9.32 15.32
C PRO A 59 0.15 -8.28 14.77
N THR A 60 1.42 -8.41 15.15
CA THR A 60 2.49 -7.60 14.57
C THR A 60 2.98 -8.36 13.35
N TYR A 61 2.72 -7.81 12.17
CA TYR A 61 3.31 -8.28 10.92
C TYR A 61 4.56 -7.46 10.64
N THR A 62 5.64 -8.14 10.28
CA THR A 62 6.90 -7.55 9.81
C THR A 62 6.85 -7.30 8.32
N ASP A 63 7.74 -6.46 7.79
CA ASP A 63 7.84 -6.24 6.35
C ASP A 63 8.14 -7.55 5.59
N ASP A 64 8.93 -8.46 6.17
CA ASP A 64 9.19 -9.80 5.60
C ASP A 64 7.91 -10.65 5.50
N ASP A 65 6.99 -10.47 6.45
CA ASP A 65 5.68 -11.12 6.41
C ASP A 65 4.84 -10.60 5.25
N ILE A 66 4.82 -9.28 5.03
CA ILE A 66 4.06 -8.62 3.97
C ILE A 66 4.64 -8.98 2.60
N GLU A 67 5.96 -9.00 2.47
CA GLU A 67 6.68 -9.37 1.24
C GLU A 67 6.47 -10.84 0.83
N SER A 68 5.98 -11.68 1.74
CA SER A 68 5.73 -13.10 1.49
C SER A 68 4.32 -13.42 0.95
N TRP A 69 3.44 -12.42 0.88
CA TRP A 69 2.04 -12.62 0.52
C TRP A 69 1.80 -12.56 -0.98
N CYS A 70 0.71 -13.20 -1.39
CA CYS A 70 0.15 -13.02 -2.72
C CYS A 70 -0.23 -11.54 -2.92
N CYS A 71 0.37 -10.85 -3.88
CA CYS A 71 0.10 -9.43 -4.13
C CYS A 71 -1.33 -9.13 -4.64
N ILE A 72 -2.10 -10.18 -4.98
CA ILE A 72 -3.48 -10.08 -5.45
C ILE A 72 -4.49 -10.26 -4.31
N CYS A 73 -4.38 -11.34 -3.52
CA CYS A 73 -5.36 -11.68 -2.49
C CYS A 73 -4.87 -11.45 -1.05
N ASN A 74 -3.60 -11.10 -0.85
CA ASN A 74 -2.94 -10.96 0.46
C ASN A 74 -2.97 -12.24 1.34
N GLU A 75 -3.15 -13.42 0.73
CA GLU A 75 -2.98 -14.72 1.38
C GLU A 75 -1.52 -15.20 1.25
N ASP A 76 -1.19 -16.34 1.86
CA ASP A 76 0.15 -16.92 1.77
C ASP A 76 0.59 -17.16 0.32
N GLY A 77 1.77 -16.65 0.00
CA GLY A 77 2.42 -16.82 -1.27
C GLY A 77 3.19 -18.13 -1.37
N GLU A 78 3.10 -18.80 -2.52
CA GLU A 78 3.78 -20.08 -2.78
C GLU A 78 4.65 -20.05 -4.05
N VAL A 79 4.47 -19.03 -4.88
CA VAL A 79 5.08 -18.92 -6.20
C VAL A 79 5.70 -17.55 -6.35
N ARG A 80 6.99 -17.48 -6.69
CA ARG A 80 7.66 -16.23 -7.05
C ARG A 80 7.82 -16.15 -8.56
N CYS A 81 7.26 -15.10 -9.15
CA CYS A 81 7.38 -14.79 -10.57
C CYS A 81 8.75 -14.15 -10.87
N LEU A 82 9.46 -14.63 -11.89
CA LEU A 82 10.72 -13.99 -12.32
C LEU A 82 10.52 -13.03 -13.51
N GLY A 83 9.28 -12.84 -13.98
CA GLY A 83 8.92 -11.88 -15.04
C GLY A 83 8.31 -10.59 -14.49
N CYS A 84 7.68 -10.65 -13.32
CA CYS A 84 7.08 -9.52 -12.61
C CYS A 84 7.94 -9.13 -11.41
N GLU A 85 9.22 -8.83 -11.65
CA GLU A 85 10.12 -8.26 -10.63
C GLU A 85 10.30 -9.06 -9.31
N GLY A 86 9.92 -10.34 -9.28
CA GLY A 86 10.00 -11.14 -8.05
C GLY A 86 8.71 -11.18 -7.23
N ASP A 87 7.59 -10.67 -7.76
CA ASP A 87 6.27 -10.69 -7.13
C ASP A 87 5.86 -12.11 -6.72
N ILE A 88 5.19 -12.18 -5.58
CA ILE A 88 4.74 -13.43 -4.99
C ILE A 88 3.24 -13.59 -5.19
N TYR A 89 2.85 -14.82 -5.54
CA TYR A 89 1.47 -15.22 -5.80
C TYR A 89 1.15 -16.51 -5.06
N CYS A 90 -0.13 -16.70 -4.74
CA CYS A 90 -0.66 -18.02 -4.42
C CYS A 90 -0.85 -18.83 -5.72
N GLN A 91 -0.99 -20.16 -5.61
CA GLN A 91 -1.13 -21.06 -6.77
C GLN A 91 -2.34 -20.71 -7.65
N GLN A 92 -3.43 -20.23 -7.05
CA GLN A 92 -4.65 -19.91 -7.79
C GLN A 92 -4.48 -18.66 -8.64
N CYS A 93 -4.07 -17.54 -8.03
CA CYS A 93 -3.81 -16.29 -8.72
C CYS A 93 -2.71 -16.44 -9.79
N TRP A 94 -1.68 -17.27 -9.53
CA TRP A 94 -0.65 -17.59 -10.51
C TRP A 94 -1.23 -18.28 -11.75
N ARG A 95 -2.03 -19.33 -11.60
CA ARG A 95 -2.60 -20.07 -12.76
C ARG A 95 -3.57 -19.24 -13.58
N GLU A 96 -4.23 -18.29 -12.96
CA GLU A 96 -5.27 -17.46 -13.57
C GLU A 96 -4.69 -16.32 -14.42
N GLY A 97 -3.58 -15.72 -13.98
CA GLY A 97 -2.96 -14.58 -14.68
C GLY A 97 -1.59 -14.83 -15.32
N HIS A 98 -0.88 -15.90 -14.94
CA HIS A 98 0.51 -16.17 -15.36
C HIS A 98 0.72 -17.60 -15.88
N GLY A 99 -0.36 -18.37 -16.02
CA GLY A 99 -0.32 -19.76 -16.49
C GLY A 99 -0.10 -19.89 -18.00
N ASN A 100 0.17 -21.12 -18.44
CA ASN A 100 0.39 -21.46 -19.86
C ASN A 100 -0.93 -21.65 -20.65
N ARG A 101 -1.96 -20.83 -20.38
CA ARG A 101 -3.22 -20.90 -21.13
C ARG A 101 -3.11 -20.10 -22.43
N PRO A 102 -3.79 -20.51 -23.51
CA PRO A 102 -3.84 -19.73 -24.75
C PRO A 102 -4.51 -18.37 -24.48
N GLY A 103 -3.81 -17.28 -24.80
CA GLY A 103 -4.27 -15.89 -24.57
C GLY A 103 -3.65 -15.19 -23.35
N GLN A 104 -2.75 -15.84 -22.61
CA GLN A 104 -1.99 -15.23 -21.52
C GLN A 104 -0.67 -14.62 -22.04
N GLU A 105 -0.20 -13.55 -21.39
CA GLU A 105 1.12 -12.96 -21.66
C GLU A 105 2.18 -14.06 -21.46
N LYS A 106 3.14 -14.19 -22.41
CA LYS A 106 4.11 -15.31 -22.51
C LYS A 106 4.50 -15.85 -21.13
N GLY A 107 3.94 -17.01 -20.76
CA GLY A 107 3.94 -17.54 -19.40
C GLY A 107 5.22 -17.24 -18.65
N HIS A 108 5.14 -16.34 -17.68
CA HIS A 108 6.29 -15.95 -16.89
C HIS A 108 6.85 -17.20 -16.19
N ARG A 109 8.18 -17.32 -16.18
CA ARG A 109 8.82 -18.38 -15.40
C ARG A 109 8.64 -18.08 -13.92
N ALA A 110 8.24 -19.10 -13.17
CA ALA A 110 8.10 -19.03 -11.73
C ALA A 110 8.99 -20.06 -11.05
N VAL A 111 9.35 -19.73 -9.81
CA VAL A 111 10.00 -20.65 -8.88
C VAL A 111 9.12 -20.84 -7.65
N GLN A 112 9.22 -22.00 -7.02
CA GLN A 112 8.56 -22.23 -5.74
C GLN A 112 9.14 -21.26 -4.70
N PHE A 113 8.27 -20.53 -4.03
CA PHE A 113 8.63 -19.64 -2.95
C PHE A 113 8.44 -20.35 -1.61
N VAL A 114 9.48 -20.29 -0.76
CA VAL A 114 9.44 -20.80 0.61
C VAL A 114 9.81 -19.65 1.52
N ARG A 115 8.89 -19.26 2.40
CA ARG A 115 9.07 -18.13 3.31
C ARG A 115 10.22 -18.40 4.29
N LYS A 116 11.21 -17.52 4.30
CA LYS A 116 12.42 -17.64 5.13
C LYS A 116 12.14 -17.12 6.54
N GLY A 117 11.28 -17.83 7.28
CA GLY A 117 10.95 -17.45 8.66
C GLY A 117 9.72 -18.14 9.24
N GLY A 118 8.88 -18.75 8.41
CA GLY A 118 7.66 -19.44 8.82
C GLY A 118 7.86 -20.95 8.97
N GLY A 119 8.77 -21.37 9.84
CA GLY A 119 8.80 -22.78 10.28
C GLY A 119 7.57 -23.10 11.12
N GLY A 120 6.48 -23.50 10.46
CA GLY A 120 5.38 -24.28 11.03
C GLY A 120 4.51 -23.59 12.09
N MET A 121 3.35 -23.09 11.66
CA MET A 121 2.12 -23.44 12.38
C MET A 121 1.59 -24.71 11.74
N ALA A 122 2.10 -25.85 12.22
CA ALA A 122 1.47 -27.13 11.97
C ALA A 122 0.06 -27.07 12.54
N ALA A 123 -0.93 -27.38 11.70
CA ALA A 123 -2.30 -27.60 12.09
C ALA A 123 -2.37 -28.57 13.29
N ALA A 124 -3.10 -28.16 14.33
CA ALA A 124 -3.57 -29.04 15.39
C ALA A 124 -4.90 -29.69 14.97
#